data_AF-A0A942D061-F1
#
_entry.id   AF-A0A942D061-F1
#
_cell.length_a   1.000
_cell.length_b   1.000
_cell.length_c   1.000
_cell.angle_alpha   90.00
_cell.angle_beta   90.00
_cell.angle_gamma   90.00
#
_symmetry.space_group_name_H-M   'P 1'
#
loop_
_entity.id
_entity.type
_entity.pdbx_description
1 polymer ?
#
loop_
_entity_poly.entity_id
_entity_poly.type
_entity_poly.pdbx_seq_one_letter_code
_entity_poly.pdbx_strand_id
1 'polypeptide(L)'
;MAYRYLYYLGVALVAGFIVVATQAFATGTVIWLAFSAGALFTLGGLAMLPRPGRTHRAIAAATCVLGILIVIEALLSSGSTTIWLSFAGALGVLALAIAGLTAHELSTERVVHSLEVSPGRPAEAEHEPSGMTV
;
A
#
# COMPACT_ATOMS: atom_id res chain seq x y z
N MET A 1 5.02 3.52 -11.95
CA MET A 1 5.00 2.19 -11.30
C MET A 1 5.75 2.20 -9.97
N ALA A 2 7.04 2.57 -9.91
CA ALA A 2 7.85 2.54 -8.68
C ALA A 2 7.28 3.31 -7.47
N TYR A 3 6.58 4.42 -7.70
CA TYR A 3 6.05 5.26 -6.61
C TYR A 3 5.03 4.53 -5.70
N ARG A 4 4.27 3.55 -6.19
CA ARG A 4 3.29 2.80 -5.36
C ARG A 4 4.01 1.86 -4.41
N TYR A 5 4.99 1.15 -4.95
CA TYR A 5 5.86 0.28 -4.19
C TYR A 5 6.62 1.07 -3.11
N LEU A 6 7.29 2.16 -3.49
CA LEU A 6 8.03 3.00 -2.55
C LEU A 6 7.13 3.63 -1.48
N TYR A 7 5.91 4.03 -1.86
CA TYR A 7 4.92 4.52 -0.89
C TYR A 7 4.59 3.44 0.14
N TYR A 8 4.13 2.25 -0.28
CA TYR A 8 3.74 1.21 0.67
C TYR A 8 4.92 0.64 1.45
N LEU A 9 6.11 0.59 0.85
CA LEU A 9 7.35 0.25 1.56
C LEU A 9 7.66 1.27 2.65
N GLY A 10 7.60 2.57 2.33
CA GLY A 10 7.82 3.63 3.32
C GLY A 10 6.79 3.58 4.44
N VAL A 11 5.50 3.38 4.12
CA VAL A 11 4.45 3.20 5.13
C VAL A 11 4.72 1.99 6.00
N ALA A 12 5.13 0.85 5.43
CA ALA A 12 5.45 -0.36 6.18
C ALA A 12 6.63 -0.15 7.13
N LEU A 13 7.70 0.52 6.68
CA LEU A 13 8.87 0.81 7.50
C LEU A 13 8.52 1.73 8.68
N VAL A 14 7.77 2.81 8.43
CA VAL A 14 7.34 3.72 9.49
C VAL A 14 6.40 3.01 10.46
N ALA A 15 5.40 2.29 9.96
CA ALA A 15 4.44 1.57 10.80
C ALA A 15 5.13 0.49 11.64
N GLY A 16 6.01 -0.32 11.04
CA GLY A 16 6.79 -1.33 11.75
C GLY A 16 7.71 -0.72 12.82
N PHE A 17 8.33 0.42 12.54
CA PHE A 17 9.08 1.17 13.55
C PHE A 17 8.19 1.59 14.73
N ILE A 18 6.99 2.13 14.47
CA ILE A 18 6.07 2.54 15.55
C ILE A 18 5.62 1.34 16.38
N VAL A 19 5.34 0.19 15.77
CA VAL A 19 5.03 -1.06 16.49
C VAL A 19 6.10 -1.36 17.54
N VAL A 20 7.38 -1.32 17.17
CA VAL A 20 8.49 -1.55 18.12
C VAL A 20 8.62 -0.41 19.12
N ALA A 21 8.54 0.84 18.65
CA ALA A 21 8.73 2.04 19.47
C ALA A 21 7.73 2.13 20.63
N THR A 22 6.47 1.72 20.41
CA THR A 22 5.43 1.70 21.45
C THR A 22 5.79 0.79 22.64
N GLN A 23 6.61 -0.24 22.42
CA GLN A 23 7.04 -1.18 23.46
C GLN A 23 8.42 -0.86 24.03
N ALA A 24 9.20 -0.03 23.34
CA ALA A 24 10.58 0.27 23.70
C ALA A 24 10.76 1.64 24.38
N PHE A 25 9.85 2.59 24.13
CA PHE A 25 10.01 3.97 24.60
C PHE A 25 8.96 4.37 25.63
N ALA A 26 9.28 5.42 26.39
CA ALA A 26 8.37 6.02 27.35
C ALA A 26 7.14 6.65 26.66
N THR A 27 6.01 6.69 27.36
CA THR A 27 4.71 7.18 26.85
C THR A 27 4.81 8.56 26.20
N GLY A 28 5.56 9.49 26.80
CA GLY A 28 5.74 10.83 26.24
C GLY A 28 6.35 10.83 24.84
N THR A 29 7.33 9.96 24.59
CA THR A 29 7.95 9.78 23.27
C THR A 29 6.98 9.11 22.30
N VAL A 30 6.23 8.10 22.76
CA VAL A 30 5.24 7.39 21.94
C VAL A 30 4.16 8.33 21.43
N ILE A 31 3.68 9.27 22.25
CA ILE A 31 2.68 10.28 21.84
C ILE A 31 3.15 11.06 20.61
N TRP A 32 4.36 11.62 20.66
CA TRP A 32 4.89 12.44 19.56
C TRP A 32 5.20 11.62 18.31
N LEU A 33 5.70 10.39 18.48
CA LEU A 33 5.92 9.47 17.37
C LEU A 33 4.60 9.05 16.70
N ALA A 34 3.60 8.67 17.49
CA ALA A 34 2.28 8.28 17.01
C ALA A 34 1.58 9.45 16.29
N PHE A 35 1.61 10.65 16.87
CA PHE A 35 1.08 11.85 16.23
C PHE A 35 1.72 12.11 14.86
N SER A 36 3.06 12.09 14.81
CA SER A 36 3.81 12.37 13.58
C SER A 36 3.59 11.30 12.51
N ALA A 37 3.60 10.03 12.90
CA ALA A 37 3.33 8.91 12.01
C ALA A 37 1.88 8.92 11.50
N GLY A 38 0.91 9.16 12.38
CA GLY A 38 -0.49 9.31 12.02
C GLY A 38 -0.70 10.41 10.97
N ALA A 39 -0.09 11.58 11.17
CA ALA A 39 -0.13 12.67 10.20
C ALA A 39 0.49 12.27 8.84
N LEU A 40 1.63 11.57 8.85
CA LEU A 40 2.24 11.04 7.62
C LEU A 40 1.34 10.03 6.90
N PHE A 41 0.68 9.13 7.64
CA PHE A 41 -0.24 8.14 7.07
C PHE A 41 -1.49 8.80 6.48
N THR A 42 -2.04 9.82 7.16
CA THR A 42 -3.15 10.62 6.65
C THR A 42 -2.79 11.32 5.35
N LEU A 43 -1.71 12.11 5.36
CA LEU A 43 -1.30 12.90 4.20
C LEU A 43 -0.86 12.01 3.04
N GLY A 44 -0.11 10.95 3.34
CA GLY A 44 0.32 9.96 2.36
C GLY A 44 -0.86 9.23 1.72
N GLY A 45 -1.80 8.75 2.54
CA GLY A 45 -3.02 8.09 2.08
C GLY A 45 -3.87 9.01 1.21
N LEU A 46 -4.09 10.25 1.64
CA LEU A 46 -4.81 11.28 0.90
C LEU A 46 -4.16 11.57 -0.47
N ALA A 47 -2.83 11.74 -0.50
CA ALA A 47 -2.07 11.96 -1.73
C ALA A 47 -2.15 10.76 -2.71
N MET A 48 -2.43 9.56 -2.21
CA MET A 48 -2.58 8.35 -3.03
C MET A 48 -4.00 8.15 -3.60
N LEU A 49 -5.03 8.82 -3.07
CA LEU A 49 -6.43 8.62 -3.50
C LEU A 49 -6.72 8.92 -4.97
N PRO A 50 -6.14 9.97 -5.62
CA PRO A 50 -6.42 10.25 -7.02
C PRO A 50 -5.90 9.18 -8.00
N ARG A 51 -5.09 8.22 -7.52
CA ARG A 51 -4.42 7.26 -8.40
C ARG A 51 -5.33 6.09 -8.79
N PRO A 52 -5.17 5.56 -10.01
CA PRO A 52 -6.05 4.51 -10.53
C PRO A 52 -5.86 3.17 -9.81
N GLY A 53 -6.93 2.38 -9.75
CA GLY A 53 -6.98 1.04 -9.13
C GLY A 53 -7.90 0.99 -7.92
N ARG A 54 -8.96 0.17 -7.97
CA ARG A 54 -9.94 0.07 -6.87
C ARG A 54 -9.31 -0.40 -5.57
N THR A 55 -8.51 -1.47 -5.61
CA THR A 55 -7.79 -2.02 -4.46
C THR A 55 -6.83 -1.00 -3.86
N HIS A 56 -6.05 -0.32 -4.72
CA HIS A 56 -5.14 0.75 -4.30
C HIS A 56 -5.85 1.85 -3.52
N ARG A 57 -6.94 2.38 -4.09
CA ARG A 57 -7.72 3.45 -3.45
C ARG A 57 -8.34 3.00 -2.13
N ALA A 58 -8.84 1.77 -2.05
CA ALA A 58 -9.38 1.22 -0.80
C ALA A 58 -8.31 1.17 0.30
N ILE A 59 -7.12 0.65 -0.02
CA ILE A 59 -6.01 0.58 0.94
C ILE A 59 -5.52 1.99 1.32
N ALA A 60 -5.40 2.90 0.34
CA ALA A 60 -5.00 4.29 0.59
C ALA A 60 -6.00 5.04 1.48
N ALA A 61 -7.31 4.86 1.24
CA ALA A 61 -8.36 5.43 2.06
C ALA A 61 -8.34 4.87 3.49
N ALA A 62 -8.22 3.55 3.64
CA ALA A 62 -8.12 2.91 4.94
C ALA A 62 -6.88 3.38 5.72
N THR A 63 -5.73 3.53 5.03
CA THR A 63 -4.50 4.09 5.61
C THR A 63 -4.71 5.52 6.08
N CYS A 64 -5.39 6.33 5.28
CA CYS A 64 -5.70 7.72 5.62
C CYS A 64 -6.58 7.81 6.87
N VAL A 65 -7.65 7.01 6.92
CA VAL A 65 -8.59 6.95 8.05
C VAL A 65 -7.88 6.48 9.32
N LEU A 66 -7.08 5.42 9.26
CA LEU A 66 -6.30 4.97 10.42
C LEU A 66 -5.30 6.04 10.87
N GLY A 67 -4.63 6.74 9.95
CA GLY A 67 -3.76 7.87 10.29
C GLY A 67 -4.50 8.95 11.08
N ILE A 68 -5.72 9.30 10.68
CA ILE A 68 -6.55 10.29 11.37
C ILE A 68 -6.89 9.79 12.78
N LEU A 69 -7.30 8.53 12.92
CA LEU A 69 -7.63 7.94 14.22
C LEU A 69 -6.41 7.91 15.16
N ILE A 70 -5.22 7.60 14.65
CA ILE A 70 -3.96 7.64 15.42
C ILE A 70 -3.66 9.07 15.90
N VAL A 71 -3.83 10.08 15.05
CA VAL A 71 -3.66 11.49 15.46
C VAL A 71 -4.63 11.87 16.58
N ILE A 72 -5.92 11.53 16.42
CA ILE A 72 -6.95 11.82 17.42
C ILE A 72 -6.61 11.13 18.74
N GLU A 73 -6.23 9.86 18.69
CA GLU A 73 -5.84 9.08 19.86
C GLU A 73 -4.62 9.68 20.57
N ALA A 74 -3.58 10.06 19.84
CA ALA A 74 -2.38 10.67 20.42
C ALA A 74 -2.68 11.97 21.19
N LEU A 75 -3.75 12.70 20.82
CA LEU A 75 -4.16 13.95 21.47
C LEU A 75 -5.16 13.75 22.62
N LEU A 76 -5.98 12.69 22.57
CA LEU A 76 -7.08 12.48 23.52
C LEU A 76 -6.82 11.38 24.56
N SER A 77 -5.87 10.49 24.30
CA SER A 77 -5.54 9.38 25.20
C SER A 77 -4.39 9.74 26.15
N SER A 78 -4.19 8.93 27.19
CA SER A 78 -3.07 9.08 28.11
C SER A 78 -2.60 7.73 28.67
N GLY A 79 -1.37 7.73 29.19
CA GLY A 79 -0.79 6.59 29.92
C GLY A 79 -0.69 5.33 29.06
N SER A 80 -1.08 4.19 29.64
CA SER A 80 -1.03 2.89 28.97
C SER A 80 -1.99 2.79 27.79
N THR A 81 -3.10 3.53 27.81
CA THR A 81 -4.09 3.52 26.71
C THR A 81 -3.46 3.99 25.41
N THR A 82 -2.65 5.05 25.47
CA THR A 82 -1.92 5.57 24.30
C THR A 82 -0.96 4.53 23.73
N ILE A 83 -0.24 3.80 24.59
CA ILE A 83 0.71 2.78 24.12
C ILE A 83 -0.03 1.69 23.32
N TRP A 84 -1.13 1.17 23.86
CA TRP A 84 -1.85 0.06 23.23
C TRP A 84 -2.62 0.47 21.98
N LEU A 85 -3.24 1.66 21.97
CA LEU A 85 -3.95 2.14 20.79
C LEU A 85 -2.98 2.52 19.66
N SER A 86 -1.87 3.19 19.98
CA SER A 86 -0.82 3.50 19.00
C SER A 86 -0.19 2.23 18.43
N PHE A 87 0.03 1.20 19.25
CA PHE A 87 0.50 -0.11 18.82
C PHE A 87 -0.48 -0.78 17.85
N ALA A 88 -1.77 -0.84 18.22
CA ALA A 88 -2.80 -1.45 17.39
C ALA A 88 -3.01 -0.69 16.07
N GLY A 89 -3.01 0.64 16.12
CA GLY A 89 -3.09 1.50 14.95
C GLY A 89 -1.92 1.29 13.99
N ALA A 90 -0.69 1.25 14.52
CA ALA A 90 0.50 0.98 13.74
C ALA A 90 0.49 -0.43 13.11
N LEU A 91 0.04 -1.46 13.84
CA LEU A 91 -0.16 -2.79 13.27
C LEU A 91 -1.19 -2.80 12.14
N GLY A 92 -2.31 -2.09 12.29
CA GLY A 92 -3.33 -1.95 11.25
C GLY A 92 -2.77 -1.31 9.98
N VAL A 93 -2.01 -0.22 10.13
CA VAL A 93 -1.35 0.45 9.00
C VAL A 93 -0.28 -0.44 8.37
N LEU A 94 0.51 -1.17 9.17
CA LEU A 94 1.51 -2.12 8.67
C LEU A 94 0.85 -3.23 7.83
N ALA A 95 -0.25 -3.81 8.31
CA ALA A 95 -0.99 -4.83 7.58
C ALA A 95 -1.53 -4.30 6.24
N LEU A 96 -2.07 -3.07 6.22
CA LEU A 96 -2.51 -2.41 4.98
C LEU A 96 -1.34 -2.16 4.02
N ALA A 97 -0.18 -1.76 4.54
CA ALA A 97 1.00 -1.52 3.73
C ALA A 97 1.52 -2.81 3.08
N ILE A 98 1.59 -3.90 3.84
CA ILE A 98 1.92 -5.23 3.32
C ILE A 98 0.91 -5.65 2.26
N ALA A 99 -0.39 -5.50 2.50
CA ALA A 99 -1.42 -5.79 1.50
C ALA A 99 -1.25 -4.95 0.22
N GLY A 100 -0.84 -3.68 0.35
CA GLY A 100 -0.53 -2.79 -0.76
C GLY A 100 0.68 -3.25 -1.58
N LEU A 101 1.74 -3.71 -0.91
CA LEU A 101 2.92 -4.31 -1.54
C LEU A 101 2.55 -5.61 -2.26
N THR A 102 1.86 -6.53 -1.60
CA THR A 102 1.43 -7.79 -2.20
C THR A 102 0.53 -7.57 -3.43
N ALA A 103 -0.41 -6.63 -3.34
CA ALA A 103 -1.25 -6.27 -4.47
C ALA A 103 -0.44 -5.67 -5.65
N HIS A 104 0.66 -4.97 -5.34
CA HIS A 104 1.58 -4.48 -6.37
C HIS A 104 2.32 -5.64 -7.06
N GLU A 105 2.95 -6.54 -6.30
CA GLU A 105 3.70 -7.67 -6.84
C GLU A 105 2.82 -8.58 -7.70
N LEU A 106 1.62 -8.93 -7.23
CA LEU A 106 0.66 -9.74 -8.00
C LEU A 106 0.20 -9.04 -9.28
N SER A 107 0.12 -7.70 -9.28
CA SER A 107 -0.20 -6.95 -10.51
C SER A 107 0.96 -6.98 -11.50
N THR A 108 2.19 -6.88 -11.01
CA THR A 108 3.41 -6.97 -11.82
C THR A 108 3.55 -8.38 -12.42
N GLU A 109 3.37 -9.42 -11.62
CA GLU A 109 3.43 -10.82 -12.04
C GLU A 109 2.38 -11.12 -13.12
N ARG A 110 1.13 -10.66 -12.94
CA ARG A 110 0.08 -10.84 -13.97
C ARG A 110 0.45 -10.20 -15.31
N VAL A 111 1.09 -9.03 -15.30
CA VAL A 111 1.54 -8.36 -16.52
C VAL A 111 2.64 -9.18 -17.19
N VAL A 112 3.68 -9.58 -16.44
CA VAL A 112 4.76 -10.42 -16.96
C VAL A 112 4.23 -11.73 -17.53
N HIS A 113 3.38 -12.42 -16.78
CA HIS A 113 2.77 -13.68 -17.19
C HIS A 113 1.93 -13.53 -18.47
N SER A 114 1.19 -12.43 -18.61
CA SER A 114 0.41 -12.17 -19.84
C SER A 114 1.29 -11.96 -21.09
N LEU A 115 2.51 -11.48 -20.92
CA LEU A 115 3.48 -11.28 -22.00
C LEU A 115 4.19 -12.59 -22.38
N GLU A 116 4.49 -13.43 -21.40
CA GLU A 116 5.11 -14.75 -21.61
C GLU A 116 4.14 -15.75 -22.24
N VAL A 117 2.84 -15.70 -21.88
CA VAL A 117 1.83 -16.65 -22.35
C VAL A 117 1.23 -16.26 -23.71
N SER A 118 1.35 -15.01 -24.17
CA SER A 118 1.00 -14.64 -25.56
C SER A 118 2.13 -15.05 -26.52
N PRO A 119 2.01 -16.16 -27.27
CA PRO A 119 2.95 -16.44 -28.33
C PRO A 119 2.70 -15.37 -29.41
N GLY A 120 3.77 -14.80 -29.96
CA GLY A 120 3.65 -13.84 -31.06
C GLY A 120 2.66 -14.36 -32.09
N ARG A 121 1.63 -13.56 -32.38
CA ARG A 121 0.74 -13.76 -33.54
C ARG A 121 1.65 -14.08 -34.74
N PRO A 122 1.60 -15.30 -35.31
CA PRO A 122 2.32 -15.57 -36.54
C PRO A 122 1.79 -14.59 -37.59
N ALA A 123 2.69 -13.77 -38.10
CA ALA A 123 2.43 -12.97 -39.26
C ALA A 123 2.20 -13.93 -40.44
N GLU A 124 1.05 -13.75 -41.09
CA GLU A 124 0.96 -13.66 -42.55
C GLU A 124 1.15 -14.93 -43.39
N ALA A 125 0.23 -15.07 -44.35
CA ALA A 125 0.38 -15.75 -45.63
C ALA A 125 0.50 -17.27 -45.64
N GLU A 126 -0.66 -17.93 -45.69
CA GLU A 126 -0.90 -18.80 -46.84
C GLU A 126 -1.89 -18.08 -47.76
N HIS A 127 -1.31 -17.24 -48.62
CA HIS A 127 -1.93 -16.80 -49.86
C HIS A 127 -2.06 -18.06 -50.71
N GLU A 128 -3.27 -18.60 -50.86
CA GLU A 128 -3.57 -19.60 -51.87
C GLU A 128 -3.93 -18.86 -53.16
N PRO A 129 -3.02 -18.74 -54.15
CA PRO A 129 -3.42 -18.34 -55.49
C PRO A 129 -4.16 -19.52 -56.11
N SER A 130 -5.46 -19.61 -55.89
CA SER A 130 -6.31 -20.54 -56.65
C SER A 130 -6.39 -20.02 -58.10
N GLY A 131 -5.43 -20.51 -58.88
CA GLY A 131 -5.42 -20.42 -60.33
C GLY A 131 -6.65 -21.11 -60.90
N MET A 132 -7.42 -20.31 -61.63
CA MET A 132 -8.19 -20.65 -62.81
C MET A 132 -7.86 -22.01 -63.44
N THR A 133 -8.79 -22.96 -63.40
CA THR A 133 -8.96 -23.99 -64.45
C THR A 133 -10.45 -24.26 -64.69
N VAL A 134 -10.89 -23.75 -65.85
CA VAL A 134 -11.96 -24.16 -66.79
C VAL A 134 -13.17 -24.93 -66.25
#